data_AF-A0A1A7XIT4-F1
#
_entry.id   AF-A0A1A7XIT4-F1
#
_cell.length_a   1.000
_cell.length_b   1.000
_cell.length_c   1.000
_cell.angle_alpha   90.00
_cell.angle_beta   90.00
_cell.angle_gamma   90.00
#
_symmetry.space_group_name_H-M   'P 1'
#
loop_
_entity.id
_entity.type
_entity.pdbx_description
1 polymer ?
#
loop_
_entity_poly.entity_id
_entity_poly.type
_entity_poly.pdbx_seq_one_letter_code
_entity_poly.pdbx_strand_id
1 'polypeptide(L)'
;NVCLNMKLAYYDDVTPPDYQPPGFREAEDDTMDFEQEPVKLTMGEVATPFHCIKFDMATEKQRLEQVEEISSVKDKLVMKIEDQGVVQSHVSKGVEEP
;
A
#
# COMPACT_ATOMS: atom_id res chain seq x y z
N ASN A 1 -11.53 11.25 -6.36
CA ASN A 1 -10.36 11.99 -5.84
C ASN A 1 -9.94 11.32 -4.54
N VAL A 2 -8.66 11.05 -4.34
CA VAL A 2 -8.14 10.47 -3.08
C VAL A 2 -7.22 11.50 -2.47
N CYS A 3 -7.41 11.81 -1.19
CA CYS A 3 -6.57 12.73 -0.43
C CYS A 3 -5.80 11.93 0.62
N LEU A 4 -4.55 12.31 0.88
CA LEU A 4 -3.73 11.74 1.95
C LEU A 4 -3.47 12.81 2.99
N ASN A 5 -3.64 12.46 4.27
CA ASN A 5 -3.19 13.23 5.41
C ASN A 5 -2.23 12.37 6.24
N MET A 6 -1.32 12.99 6.98
CA MET A 6 -0.36 12.31 7.85
C MET A 6 -0.36 13.00 9.21
N LYS A 7 -0.49 12.19 10.27
CA LYS A 7 -0.28 12.59 11.66
C LYS A 7 1.03 11.98 12.14
N LEU A 8 1.86 12.75 12.83
CA LEU A 8 3.13 12.30 13.39
C LEU A 8 3.03 12.35 14.91
N ALA A 9 3.27 11.21 15.57
CA ALA A 9 3.42 11.13 17.01
C ALA A 9 4.92 11.07 17.35
N TYR A 10 5.28 11.72 18.45
CA TYR A 10 6.65 11.81 18.93
C TYR A 10 6.76 11.23 20.34
N TYR A 11 7.98 10.92 20.76
CA TYR A 11 8.23 10.46 22.12
C TYR A 11 8.21 11.64 23.09
N ASP A 12 7.40 11.54 24.15
CA ASP A 12 7.16 12.59 25.13
C ASP A 12 8.42 13.01 25.92
N ASP A 13 9.39 12.10 26.06
CA ASP A 13 10.57 12.29 26.91
C ASP A 13 11.73 13.03 26.22
N VAL A 14 11.75 13.06 24.89
CA VAL A 14 12.85 13.68 24.10
C VAL A 14 12.40 14.81 23.19
N THR A 15 11.09 14.97 22.99
CA THR A 15 10.55 15.95 22.04
C THR A 15 10.07 17.20 22.78
N PRO A 16 10.57 18.40 22.44
CA PRO A 16 10.05 19.64 23.02
C PRO A 16 8.54 19.81 22.75
N PRO A 17 7.75 20.33 23.70
CA PRO A 17 6.30 20.41 23.59
C PRO A 17 5.81 21.36 22.48
N ASP A 18 6.65 22.31 22.06
CA ASP A 18 6.39 23.29 21.00
C ASP A 18 7.06 22.93 19.66
N TYR A 19 7.59 21.70 19.53
CA TYR A 19 8.24 21.25 18.32
C TYR A 19 7.24 21.10 17.17
N GLN A 20 7.45 21.88 16.10
CA GLN A 20 6.67 21.78 14.86
C GLN A 20 7.59 21.45 13.69
N PRO A 21 7.54 20.22 13.13
CA PRO A 21 8.37 19.89 11.98
C PRO A 21 7.92 20.67 10.73
N PRO A 22 8.84 21.03 9.82
CA PRO A 22 8.51 21.76 8.60
C PRO A 22 7.42 21.05 7.78
N GLY A 23 6.39 21.80 7.39
CA GLY A 23 5.28 21.27 6.58
C GLY A 23 4.15 20.61 7.38
N PHE A 24 4.25 20.57 8.72
CA PHE A 24 3.17 20.10 9.59
C PHE A 24 2.69 21.20 10.52
N ARG A 25 1.54 20.95 11.14
CA ARG A 25 0.95 21.72 12.22
C ARG A 25 0.46 20.76 13.31
N GLU A 26 0.22 21.27 14.50
CA GLU A 26 -0.43 20.52 15.59
C GLU A 26 -1.73 19.87 15.10
N ALA A 27 -1.93 18.60 15.45
CA ALA A 27 -3.14 17.87 15.09
C ALA A 27 -4.28 18.21 16.05
N GLU A 28 -5.50 18.34 15.53
CA GLU A 28 -6.68 18.64 16.35
C GLU A 28 -7.20 17.38 17.09
N ASP A 29 -6.90 16.19 16.57
CA ASP A 29 -7.29 14.90 17.12
C ASP A 29 -6.24 13.85 16.74
N ASP A 30 -6.10 12.81 17.54
CA ASP A 30 -5.18 11.67 17.37
C ASP A 30 -5.90 10.41 16.88
N THR A 31 -7.24 10.38 16.91
CA THR A 31 -7.99 9.22 16.42
C THR A 31 -8.14 9.22 14.90
N MET A 32 -8.32 8.02 14.36
CA MET A 32 -8.67 7.78 12.96
C MET A 32 -10.06 7.13 12.95
N ASP A 33 -11.02 7.82 12.36
CA ASP A 33 -12.41 7.38 12.33
C ASP A 33 -12.73 6.60 11.06
N PHE A 34 -13.53 5.54 11.22
CA PHE A 34 -14.05 4.72 10.13
C PHE A 34 -15.58 4.76 10.18
N GLU A 35 -16.23 4.89 9.03
CA GLU A 35 -17.70 4.90 8.96
C GLU A 35 -18.26 3.49 9.18
N GLN A 36 -17.50 2.48 8.76
CA GLN A 36 -17.83 1.07 8.86
C GLN A 36 -16.78 0.28 9.66
N GLU A 37 -17.04 -1.02 9.87
CA GLU A 37 -16.13 -1.91 10.59
C GLU A 37 -14.72 -1.96 9.94
N PRO A 38 -13.68 -1.52 10.66
CA PRO A 38 -12.31 -1.58 10.16
C PRO A 38 -11.70 -2.97 10.38
N VAL A 39 -10.87 -3.39 9.44
CA VAL A 39 -10.02 -4.58 9.50
C VAL A 39 -8.57 -4.12 9.63
N LYS A 40 -7.83 -4.71 10.56
CA LYS A 40 -6.40 -4.48 10.74
C LYS A 40 -5.58 -5.54 10.02
N LEU A 41 -4.55 -5.12 9.31
CA LEU A 41 -3.63 -5.95 8.54
C LEU A 41 -2.20 -5.56 8.92
N THR A 42 -1.42 -6.51 9.43
CA THR A 42 0.02 -6.30 9.64
C THR A 42 0.74 -6.56 8.33
N MET A 43 1.40 -5.53 7.79
CA MET A 43 2.07 -5.60 6.49
C MET A 43 3.52 -6.07 6.63
N GLY A 44 4.17 -5.79 7.76
CA GLY A 44 5.50 -6.31 8.08
C GLY A 44 6.34 -5.38 8.95
N GLU A 45 7.59 -5.79 9.16
CA GLU A 45 8.57 -5.11 9.97
C GLU A 45 9.96 -5.20 9.30
N VAL A 46 10.70 -4.10 9.31
CA VAL A 46 12.11 -4.05 8.86
C VAL A 46 12.96 -3.51 10.00
N ALA A 47 13.90 -4.33 10.46
CA ALA A 47 14.83 -3.97 11.52
C ALA A 47 16.26 -3.86 10.99
N THR A 48 16.95 -2.80 11.44
CA THR A 48 18.39 -2.59 11.33
C THR A 48 18.96 -2.52 12.75
N PRO A 49 20.29 -2.54 12.94
CA PRO A 49 20.89 -2.43 14.28
C PRO A 49 20.51 -1.15 15.06
N PHE A 50 20.02 -0.11 14.39
CA PHE A 50 19.72 1.19 15.00
C PHE A 50 18.24 1.59 14.93
N HIS A 51 17.48 1.02 14.00
CA HIS A 51 16.08 1.40 13.76
C HIS A 51 15.24 0.18 13.44
N CYS A 52 14.02 0.16 13.95
CA CYS A 52 12.97 -0.76 13.53
C CYS A 52 11.78 0.03 13.01
N ILE A 53 11.25 -0.37 11.85
CA ILE A 53 10.06 0.21 11.24
C ILE A 53 9.03 -0.90 11.07
N LYS A 54 7.88 -0.76 11.73
CA LYS A 54 6.71 -1.63 11.57
C LYS A 54 5.66 -0.91 10.75
N PHE A 55 5.05 -1.62 9.80
CA PHE A 55 3.93 -1.11 9.02
C PHE A 55 2.69 -1.97 9.26
N ASP A 56 1.66 -1.34 9.82
CA ASP A 56 0.32 -1.87 9.98
C ASP A 56 -0.66 -1.00 9.19
N MET A 57 -1.72 -1.60 8.67
CA MET A 57 -2.79 -0.92 7.94
C MET A 57 -4.13 -1.22 8.58
N ALA A 58 -5.02 -0.23 8.61
CA ALA A 58 -6.43 -0.42 8.92
C ALA A 58 -7.27 0.09 7.73
N THR A 59 -8.26 -0.70 7.31
CA THR A 59 -9.18 -0.33 6.23
C THR A 59 -10.57 -0.89 6.51
N GLU A 60 -11.62 -0.25 6.01
CA GLU A 60 -12.98 -0.80 6.11
C GLU A 60 -13.09 -2.14 5.38
N LYS A 61 -13.76 -3.10 6.03
CA LYS A 61 -13.92 -4.48 5.53
C LYS A 61 -14.46 -4.53 4.10
N GLN A 62 -15.49 -3.74 3.82
CA GLN A 62 -16.15 -3.67 2.52
C GLN A 62 -15.18 -3.32 1.38
N ARG A 63 -14.18 -2.48 1.65
CA ARG A 63 -13.17 -2.09 0.65
C ARG A 63 -12.21 -3.23 0.34
N LEU A 64 -11.91 -4.07 1.33
CA LEU A 64 -11.06 -5.24 1.14
C LEU A 64 -11.78 -6.32 0.32
N GLU A 65 -13.05 -6.59 0.63
CA GLU A 65 -13.88 -7.56 -0.09
C GLU A 65 -14.03 -7.22 -1.58
N GLN A 66 -14.19 -5.93 -1.92
CA GLN A 66 -14.21 -5.46 -3.31
C GLN A 66 -12.90 -5.77 -4.05
N VAL A 67 -11.75 -5.66 -3.38
CA VAL A 67 -10.45 -5.96 -3.99
C VAL A 67 -10.27 -7.46 -4.22
N GLU A 68 -10.70 -8.30 -3.27
CA GLU A 68 -10.68 -9.76 -3.42
C GLU A 68 -11.58 -10.24 -4.55
N GLU A 69 -12.76 -9.62 -4.70
CA GLU A 69 -13.64 -9.91 -5.83
C GLU A 69 -12.92 -9.58 -7.15
N ILE A 70 -12.29 -8.41 -7.27
CA ILE A 70 -11.52 -7.99 -8.45
C ILE A 70 -10.32 -8.91 -8.72
N SER A 71 -9.58 -9.35 -7.69
CA SER A 71 -8.48 -10.30 -7.88
C SER A 71 -8.98 -11.65 -8.37
N SER A 72 -10.11 -12.14 -7.83
CA SER A 72 -10.73 -13.37 -8.31
C SER A 72 -11.20 -13.28 -9.77
N VAL A 73 -11.60 -12.09 -10.24
CA VAL A 73 -11.98 -11.88 -11.66
C VAL A 73 -10.75 -11.92 -12.57
N LYS A 74 -9.59 -11.44 -12.10
CA LYS A 74 -8.32 -11.52 -12.85
C LYS A 74 -7.84 -12.97 -13.01
N ASP A 75 -7.95 -13.78 -11.97
CA ASP A 75 -7.61 -15.21 -12.05
C ASP A 75 -8.50 -15.95 -13.05
N LYS A 76 -9.80 -15.58 -13.12
CA LYS A 76 -10.75 -16.13 -14.11
C LYS A 76 -10.47 -15.72 -15.56
N LEU A 77 -9.72 -14.64 -15.80
CA LEU A 77 -9.30 -14.23 -17.14
C LEU A 77 -8.00 -14.93 -17.57
N VAL A 78 -7.07 -15.13 -16.64
CA VAL A 78 -5.82 -15.89 -16.89
C VAL A 78 -6.12 -17.33 -17.28
N MET A 79 -7.06 -18.00 -16.60
CA MET A 79 -7.45 -19.38 -16.94
C MET A 79 -8.13 -19.52 -18.31
N LYS A 80 -8.60 -18.43 -18.93
CA LYS A 80 -9.27 -18.48 -20.25
C LYS A 80 -8.32 -18.33 -21.43
N ILE A 81 -7.08 -17.89 -21.20
CA ILE A 81 -6.08 -17.70 -22.27
C ILE A 81 -5.35 -19.01 -22.59
N GLU A 82 -5.38 -20.00 -21.68
CA GLU A 82 -4.71 -21.29 -21.87
C GLU A 82 -5.48 -22.26 -22.80
N ASP A 83 -6.76 -22.02 -23.09
CA ASP A 83 -7.60 -22.93 -23.91
C ASP A 83 -7.67 -22.57 -25.41
N GLN A 84 -7.11 -21.43 -25.83
CA GLN A 84 -7.06 -21.07 -27.26
C GLN A 84 -5.64 -20.76 -27.69
N GLY A 85 -4.93 -21.83 -28.06
CA GLY A 85 -3.61 -21.76 -28.66
C GLY A 85 -3.61 -20.86 -29.90
N VAL A 86 -2.78 -19.82 -29.88
CA VAL A 86 -2.41 -19.03 -31.05
C VAL A 86 -0.92 -19.17 -31.26
N VAL A 87 -0.57 -20.05 -32.20
CA VAL A 87 0.76 -20.13 -32.79
C VAL A 87 0.86 -19.00 -33.81
N GLN A 88 1.79 -18.05 -33.67
CA GLN A 88 2.40 -17.46 -34.86
C GLN A 88 3.78 -16.83 -34.62
N SER A 89 4.69 -17.29 -35.47
CA SER A 89 6.06 -16.85 -35.76
C SER A 89 6.19 -15.40 -36.23
N HIS A 90 7.29 -14.74 -35.87
CA HIS A 90 8.24 -14.14 -36.83
C HIS A 90 9.51 -13.62 -36.12
N VAL A 91 10.64 -13.88 -36.78
CA VAL A 91 12.01 -13.49 -36.43
C VAL A 91 12.25 -12.04 -36.89
N SER A 92 13.04 -11.28 -36.12
CA SER A 92 13.82 -10.16 -36.66
C SER A 92 15.20 -10.17 -36.00
N LYS A 93 16.23 -10.45 -36.80
CA LYS A 93 17.65 -10.45 -36.42
C LYS A 93 18.11 -9.02 -36.15
N GLY A 94 18.85 -8.83 -35.05
CA GLY A 94 19.47 -7.56 -34.68
C GLY A 94 20.54 -7.10 -35.67
N VAL A 95 20.69 -5.78 -35.77
CA VAL A 95 21.89 -5.11 -36.29
C VAL A 95 22.63 -4.59 -35.06
N GLU A 96 23.83 -5.11 -34.85
CA GLU A 96 24.85 -4.60 -33.94
C GLU A 96 25.85 -3.82 -34.81
N GLU A 97 26.19 -2.60 -34.42
CA GLU A 97 27.34 -1.88 -34.97
C GLU A 97 28.22 -1.31 -33.84
N PRO A 98 29.54 -1.15 -34.10
CA PRO A 98 30.61 -1.05 -33.10
C PRO A 98 30.85 0.33 -32.49
#